data_AF-A0A815TT48-F1
#
_entry.id   AF-A0A815TT48-F1
#
_cell.length_a   1.000
_cell.length_b   1.000
_cell.length_c   1.000
_cell.angle_alpha   90.00
_cell.angle_beta   90.00
_cell.angle_gamma   90.00
#
_symmetry.space_group_name_H-M   'P 1'
#
loop_
_entity.id
_entity.type
_entity.pdbx_description
1 polymer ?
#
loop_
_entity_poly.entity_id
_entity_poly.type
_entity_poly.pdbx_seq_one_letter_code
_entity_poly.pdbx_strand_id
1 'polypeptide(L)'
;YDLSPSGEGLYKPPSFKDKQQISCRIRQKFQTLIASAVANTEGDGNNTYLLLGPIGTGAFANDKQMIAELFFEILNNPFMNSKQAIRYAFEQIWFVSSNSLHTFEKVFKESQTRF
;
A
#
# COMPACT_ATOMS: atom_id res chain seq x y z
N TYR A 1 -36.33 -21.09 -7.79
CA TYR A 1 -35.14 -20.24 -7.81
C TYR A 1 -34.48 -20.42 -9.16
N ASP A 2 -34.59 -19.40 -9.99
CA ASP A 2 -34.13 -19.37 -11.38
C ASP A 2 -32.69 -18.82 -11.41
N LEU A 3 -31.80 -19.51 -12.12
CA LEU A 3 -30.36 -19.21 -12.27
C LEU A 3 -30.07 -18.73 -13.69
N SER A 4 -30.87 -17.81 -14.20
CA SER A 4 -30.60 -17.14 -15.48
C SER A 4 -29.88 -15.79 -15.27
N PRO A 5 -28.86 -15.47 -16.11
CA PRO A 5 -28.05 -14.27 -15.97
C PRO A 5 -28.78 -13.06 -16.59
N SER A 6 -29.82 -12.58 -15.91
CA SER A 6 -30.56 -11.38 -16.31
C SER A 6 -30.28 -10.22 -15.34
N GLY A 7 -29.41 -9.30 -15.77
CA GLY A 7 -29.50 -7.87 -15.42
C GLY A 7 -29.04 -7.43 -14.02
N GLU A 8 -28.00 -6.59 -14.01
CA GLU A 8 -27.80 -5.50 -13.04
C GLU A 8 -27.30 -5.85 -11.62
N GLY A 9 -26.34 -6.77 -11.54
CA GLY A 9 -25.26 -6.69 -10.54
C GLY A 9 -24.01 -6.04 -11.14
N LEU A 10 -24.15 -4.93 -11.86
CA LEU A 10 -23.03 -4.30 -12.57
C LEU A 10 -22.04 -3.74 -11.56
N TYR A 11 -20.98 -4.50 -11.28
CA TYR A 11 -19.77 -3.94 -10.71
C TYR A 11 -19.34 -2.77 -11.58
N LYS A 12 -19.58 -1.55 -11.09
CA LYS A 12 -19.15 -0.33 -11.76
C LYS A 12 -17.66 -0.17 -11.46
N PRO A 13 -16.78 -0.14 -12.48
CA PRO A 13 -15.37 0.12 -12.24
C PRO A 13 -15.24 1.45 -11.48
N PRO A 14 -14.35 1.54 -10.48
CA PRO A 14 -14.20 2.75 -9.68
C PRO A 14 -13.91 3.95 -10.58
N SER A 15 -14.70 5.01 -10.42
CA SER A 15 -14.52 6.27 -11.13
C SER A 15 -13.20 6.93 -10.71
N PHE A 16 -12.75 7.94 -11.45
CA PHE A 16 -11.56 8.71 -11.09
C PHE A 16 -11.63 9.32 -9.67
N LYS A 17 -12.81 9.81 -9.26
CA LYS A 17 -13.05 10.30 -7.90
C LYS A 17 -12.95 9.19 -6.85
N ASP A 18 -13.42 7.98 -7.19
CA ASP A 18 -13.33 6.82 -6.30
C ASP A 18 -11.87 6.38 -6.11
N LYS A 19 -11.07 6.38 -7.18
CA LYS A 19 -9.64 6.08 -7.10
C LYS A 19 -8.90 7.05 -6.18
N GLN A 20 -9.18 8.35 -6.28
CA GLN A 20 -8.57 9.35 -5.38
C GLN A 20 -8.98 9.16 -3.92
N GLN A 21 -10.26 8.86 -3.65
CA GLN A 21 -10.74 8.60 -2.29
C GLN A 21 -10.14 7.32 -1.71
N ILE A 22 -10.01 6.26 -2.51
CA ILE A 22 -9.37 5.00 -2.13
C ILE A 22 -7.91 5.27 -1.75
N SER A 23 -7.15 5.97 -2.60
CA SER A 23 -5.76 6.32 -2.31
C SER A 23 -5.61 7.17 -1.05
N CYS A 24 -6.49 8.15 -0.84
CA CYS A 24 -6.49 8.98 0.37
C CYS A 24 -6.74 8.15 1.65
N ARG A 25 -7.75 7.27 1.64
CA ARG A 25 -8.07 6.40 2.78
C ARG A 25 -6.97 5.39 3.07
N ILE A 26 -6.40 4.77 2.04
CA ILE A 26 -5.30 3.81 2.20
C ILE A 26 -4.08 4.53 2.76
N ARG A 27 -3.77 5.74 2.26
CA ARG A 27 -2.68 6.57 2.79
C ARG A 27 -2.85 6.86 4.27
N GLN A 28 -4.01 7.36 4.70
CA GLN A 28 -4.28 7.68 6.11
C GLN A 28 -4.13 6.45 7.01
N LYS A 29 -4.71 5.31 6.61
CA LYS A 29 -4.59 4.05 7.36
C LYS A 29 -3.15 3.59 7.46
N PHE A 30 -2.41 3.63 6.35
CA PHE A 30 -1.04 3.18 6.30
C PHE A 30 -0.13 4.09 7.13
N GLN A 31 -0.26 5.40 7.00
CA GLN A 31 0.47 6.36 7.84
C GLN A 31 0.21 6.15 9.33
N THR A 32 -1.03 5.84 9.72
CA THR A 32 -1.38 5.56 11.12
C THR A 32 -0.69 4.27 11.60
N LEU A 33 -0.73 3.19 10.82
CA LEU A 33 -0.06 1.92 11.15
C LEU A 33 1.45 2.12 11.32
N ILE A 34 2.08 2.86 10.41
CA ILE A 34 3.49 3.21 10.49
C ILE A 34 3.76 4.02 11.76
N ALA A 35 2.96 5.05 12.05
CA ALA A 35 3.10 5.86 13.26
C ALA A 35 3.13 5.01 14.52
N SER A 36 2.18 4.07 14.64
CA SER A 36 2.08 3.16 15.77
C SER A 36 3.27 2.21 15.85
N ALA A 37 3.73 1.68 14.70
CA ALA A 37 4.89 0.79 14.68
C ALA A 37 6.17 1.52 15.11
N VAL A 38 6.40 2.75 14.62
CA VAL A 38 7.55 3.59 15.02
C VAL A 38 7.47 3.98 16.50
N ALA A 39 6.29 4.34 17.00
CA ALA A 39 6.10 4.69 18.41
C ALA A 39 6.39 3.50 19.34
N ASN A 40 5.97 2.29 18.96
CA ASN A 40 6.19 1.07 19.74
C ASN A 40 7.66 0.64 19.81
N THR A 41 8.52 1.21 18.97
CA THR A 41 9.94 0.81 18.86
C THR A 41 10.88 1.91 19.34
N GLU A 42 10.31 2.94 19.99
CA GLU A 42 11.01 4.13 20.47
C GLU A 42 11.84 4.83 19.38
N GLY A 43 11.54 4.58 18.11
CA GLY A 43 12.27 5.13 16.96
C GLY A 43 13.61 4.45 16.65
N ASP A 44 14.03 3.43 17.39
CA ASP A 44 15.31 2.73 17.14
C ASP A 44 15.19 1.72 15.98
N GLY A 45 13.99 1.24 15.67
CA GLY A 45 13.70 0.45 14.45
C GLY A 45 14.35 -0.93 14.36
N ASN A 46 15.43 -1.18 15.12
CA ASN A 46 16.33 -2.33 15.06
C ASN A 46 15.69 -3.70 15.32
N ASN A 47 14.47 -3.74 15.88
CA ASN A 47 13.71 -4.97 16.10
C ASN A 47 12.34 -4.94 15.43
N THR A 48 12.16 -4.08 14.42
CA THR A 48 10.86 -3.82 13.80
C THR A 48 10.81 -4.33 12.38
N TYR A 49 9.95 -5.33 12.16
CA TYR A 49 9.71 -5.89 10.84
C TYR A 49 8.32 -5.47 10.35
N LEU A 50 8.26 -5.01 9.11
CA LEU A 50 7.00 -4.64 8.47
C LEU A 50 6.65 -5.64 7.37
N LEU A 51 5.54 -6.36 7.55
CA LEU A 51 4.99 -7.25 6.53
C LEU A 51 3.85 -6.56 5.80
N LEU A 52 3.99 -6.38 4.49
CA LEU A 52 3.04 -5.73 3.61
C LEU A 52 2.46 -6.71 2.60
N GLY A 53 1.15 -6.63 2.38
CA GLY A 53 0.47 -7.33 1.29
C GLY A 53 -0.16 -6.34 0.30
N PRO A 54 -0.62 -6.81 -0.86
CA PRO A 54 -1.29 -5.97 -1.84
C PRO A 54 -2.73 -5.63 -1.36
N ILE A 55 -2.85 -4.62 -0.51
CA ILE A 55 -4.10 -4.31 0.20
C ILE A 55 -5.23 -3.98 -0.79
N GLY A 56 -6.31 -4.77 -0.69
CA GLY A 56 -7.54 -4.55 -1.44
C GLY A 56 -7.46 -4.86 -2.94
N THR A 57 -6.40 -5.51 -3.43
CA THR A 57 -6.30 -5.87 -4.85
C THR A 57 -7.05 -7.16 -5.21
N GLY A 58 -7.50 -7.93 -4.21
CA GLY A 58 -8.35 -9.11 -4.36
C GLY A 58 -9.83 -8.75 -4.40
N ALA A 59 -10.54 -8.99 -3.29
CA ALA A 59 -12.01 -8.79 -3.21
C ALA A 59 -12.48 -7.36 -3.53
N PHE A 60 -11.65 -6.34 -3.24
CA PHE A 60 -11.98 -4.94 -3.53
C PHE A 60 -11.49 -4.48 -4.91
N ALA A 61 -10.80 -5.35 -5.66
CA ALA A 61 -10.31 -5.13 -7.01
C ALA A 61 -9.61 -3.77 -7.22
N ASN A 62 -8.88 -3.30 -6.19
CA ASN A 62 -8.03 -2.12 -6.31
C ASN A 62 -6.93 -2.36 -7.35
N ASP A 63 -6.58 -1.30 -8.07
CA ASP A 63 -5.51 -1.35 -9.05
C ASP A 63 -4.15 -1.63 -8.39
N LYS A 64 -3.50 -2.73 -8.79
CA LYS A 64 -2.25 -3.21 -8.15
C LYS A 64 -1.11 -2.21 -8.31
N GLN A 65 -1.02 -1.57 -9.48
CA GLN A 65 0.03 -0.59 -9.79
C GLN A 65 -0.13 0.64 -8.90
N MET A 66 -1.33 1.20 -8.81
CA MET A 66 -1.68 2.33 -7.95
C MET A 66 -1.36 2.04 -6.48
N ILE A 67 -1.69 0.84 -5.97
CA ILE A 67 -1.38 0.49 -4.57
C ILE A 67 0.14 0.37 -4.36
N ALA A 68 0.86 -0.24 -5.30
CA ALA A 68 2.31 -0.36 -5.23
C ALA A 68 3.00 1.02 -5.25
N GLU A 69 2.57 1.91 -6.14
CA GLU A 69 3.06 3.29 -6.22
C GLU A 69 2.78 4.06 -4.93
N LEU A 70 1.57 3.91 -4.38
CA LEU A 70 1.19 4.53 -3.11
C LEU A 70 2.07 4.06 -1.96
N PHE A 71 2.38 2.76 -1.89
CA PHE A 71 3.22 2.22 -0.82
C PHE A 71 4.67 2.68 -0.98
N PHE A 72 5.19 2.70 -2.21
CA PHE A 72 6.51 3.26 -2.49
C PHE A 72 6.57 4.71 -2.01
N GLU A 73 5.60 5.54 -2.39
CA GLU A 73 5.57 6.95 -2.02
C GLU A 73 5.53 7.13 -0.49
N ILE A 74 4.68 6.39 0.22
CA ILE A 74 4.58 6.52 1.68
C ILE A 74 5.87 6.08 2.36
N LEU A 75 6.45 4.94 1.98
CA LEU A 75 7.70 4.44 2.59
C LEU A 75 8.91 5.36 2.32
N ASN A 76 8.89 6.13 1.23
CA ASN A 76 9.92 7.10 0.87
C ASN A 76 9.69 8.49 1.47
N ASN A 77 8.47 8.81 1.90
CA ASN A 77 8.18 10.10 2.50
C ASN A 77 8.72 10.18 3.93
N PRO A 78 9.17 11.36 4.38
CA PRO A 78 9.45 11.61 5.78
C PRO A 78 8.17 11.48 6.61
N PHE A 79 8.30 11.03 7.87
CA PHE A 79 7.18 10.94 8.80
C PHE A 79 7.34 11.89 9.97
N MET A 80 6.28 12.64 10.26
CA MET A 80 6.26 13.69 11.28
C MET A 80 7.49 14.61 11.15
N ASN A 81 8.29 14.74 12.21
CA ASN A 81 9.47 15.61 12.28
C ASN A 81 10.77 14.92 11.84
N SER A 82 10.71 13.68 11.32
CA SER A 82 11.89 12.98 10.85
C SER A 82 12.40 13.61 9.55
N LYS A 83 13.74 13.72 9.43
CA LYS A 83 14.41 14.06 8.16
C LYS A 83 14.61 12.86 7.25
N GLN A 84 14.39 11.65 7.78
CA GLN A 84 14.58 10.39 7.06
C GLN A 84 13.25 9.80 6.60
N ALA A 85 13.29 9.06 5.50
CA ALA A 85 12.15 8.32 4.97
C ALA A 85 11.63 7.28 5.97
N ILE A 86 10.32 7.03 5.96
CA ILE A 86 9.62 6.04 6.81
C ILE A 86 10.32 4.68 6.83
N ARG A 87 10.81 4.22 5.68
CA ARG A 87 11.43 2.89 5.58
C ARG A 87 12.59 2.67 6.55
N TYR A 88 13.28 3.74 6.99
CA TYR A 88 14.41 3.65 7.91
C TYR A 88 13.99 3.43 9.37
N ALA A 89 12.70 3.53 9.67
CA ALA A 89 12.17 3.17 10.98
C ALA A 89 11.94 1.66 11.15
N PHE A 90 12.24 0.86 10.13
CA PHE A 90 12.10 -0.60 10.13
C PHE A 90 13.44 -1.22 9.76
N GLU A 91 13.79 -2.31 10.44
CA GLU A 91 14.98 -3.10 10.10
C GLU A 91 14.79 -3.77 8.73
N GLN A 92 13.63 -4.39 8.50
CA GLN A 92 13.25 -4.94 7.19
C GLN A 92 11.77 -4.75 6.88
N ILE A 93 11.50 -4.67 5.58
CA ILE A 93 10.14 -4.62 5.03
C ILE A 93 9.99 -5.78 4.04
N TRP A 94 9.05 -6.68 4.29
CA TRP A 94 8.73 -7.79 3.40
C TRP A 94 7.40 -7.59 2.72
N PHE A 95 7.40 -7.75 1.40
CA PHE A 95 6.18 -7.82 0.61
C PHE A 95 5.77 -9.28 0.44
N VAL A 96 4.60 -9.65 0.95
CA VAL A 96 4.08 -11.01 0.91
C VAL A 96 2.84 -11.05 0.03
N SER A 97 2.91 -11.79 -1.08
CA SER A 97 1.80 -11.97 -2.01
C SER A 97 1.95 -13.26 -2.80
N SER A 98 0.84 -13.95 -3.06
CA SER A 98 0.80 -15.11 -3.94
C SER A 98 0.74 -14.79 -5.44
N ASN A 99 0.31 -13.58 -5.85
CA ASN A 99 0.03 -13.27 -7.26
C ASN A 99 0.22 -11.79 -7.68
N SER A 100 0.79 -10.95 -6.82
CA SER A 100 0.95 -9.51 -7.07
C SER A 100 2.35 -9.00 -6.79
N LEU A 101 3.28 -9.88 -6.39
CA LEU A 101 4.64 -9.51 -6.02
C LEU A 101 5.38 -8.82 -7.16
N HIS A 102 5.26 -9.35 -8.39
CA HIS A 102 5.94 -8.83 -9.57
C HIS A 102 5.63 -7.35 -9.87
N THR A 103 4.36 -6.93 -9.68
CA THR A 103 3.97 -5.52 -9.88
C THR A 103 4.64 -4.61 -8.86
N PHE A 104 4.68 -5.03 -7.58
CA PHE A 104 5.34 -4.26 -6.52
C PHE A 104 6.85 -4.20 -6.73
N GLU A 105 7.48 -5.33 -7.08
CA GLU A 105 8.92 -5.36 -7.40
C GLU A 105 9.27 -4.41 -8.55
N LYS A 106 8.46 -4.41 -9.61
CA LYS A 106 8.66 -3.53 -10.76
C LYS A 106 8.60 -2.06 -10.35
N VAL A 107 7.55 -1.65 -9.63
CA VAL A 107 7.40 -0.26 -9.14
C VAL A 107 8.58 0.16 -8.29
N PHE A 108 9.01 -0.68 -7.35
CA PHE A 108 10.11 -0.34 -6.45
C PHE A 108 11.46 -0.26 -7.17
N LYS A 109 11.72 -1.14 -8.16
CA LYS A 109 12.93 -1.09 -8.99
C LYS A 109 12.96 0.16 -9.88
N GLU A 110 11.88 0.41 -10.61
CA GLU A 110 11.80 1.54 -11.55
C GLU A 110 11.83 2.91 -10.86
N SER A 111 11.30 2.97 -9.63
CA SER A 111 11.24 4.22 -8.86
C SER A 111 12.53 4.52 -8.09
N GLN A 112 13.40 3.53 -7.88
CA GLN A 112 14.75 3.74 -7.32
C GLN A 112 15.71 4.37 -8.34
N THR A 113 15.54 4.09 -9.64
CA THR A 113 16.35 4.68 -10.72
C THR A 113 16.06 6.15 -11.02
N ARG A 114 15.07 6.76 -10.34
CA ARG A 114 14.64 8.15 -10.58
C ARG A 114 15.20 9.17 -9.59
N PHE A 115 16.16 8.77 -8.75
CA PHE A 115 16.85 9.62 -7.79
C PHE A 115 18.36 9.59 -7.99
#